data_AF-A0A4R5EK79-F1
#
_entry.id   AF-A0A4R5EK79-F1
#
_cell.length_a   1.000
_cell.length_b   1.000
_cell.length_c   1.000
_cell.angle_alpha   90.00
_cell.angle_beta   90.00
_cell.angle_gamma   90.00
#
_symmetry.space_group_name_H-M   'P 1'
#
loop_
_entity.id
_entity.type
_entity.pdbx_description
1 polymer ?
#
loop_
_entity_poly.entity_id
_entity_poly.type
_entity_poly.pdbx_seq_one_letter_code
_entity_poly.pdbx_strand_id
1 'polypeptide(L)'
;MTITAPRATLRAQLGRTLWRRSAYTLAALPAALASLAGAPVQASLAQRLLDVEPKRRGRFPTILHALLSIPLNVLSLLLVGYGWSIVVLNLLYPGRWLIGIGGTLDDAWGGPTLAGAWAVHALGGLVMLALMPVILKALTALHARLLLRVLGGTMGR
;
A
#
# COMPACT_ATOMS: atom_id res chain seq x y z
N MET A 1 34.39 -0.38 -12.12
CA MET A 1 33.52 0.81 -12.28
C MET A 1 32.42 0.74 -11.22
N THR A 2 32.61 1.40 -10.10
CA THR A 2 31.67 1.38 -8.97
C THR A 2 30.67 2.52 -9.17
N ILE A 3 29.45 2.20 -9.60
CA ILE A 3 28.39 3.21 -9.77
C ILE A 3 27.85 3.56 -8.37
N THR A 4 28.44 4.56 -7.73
CA THR A 4 27.88 5.21 -6.55
C THR A 4 26.70 6.07 -7.02
N ALA A 5 25.50 5.50 -7.02
CA ALA A 5 24.29 6.31 -7.20
C ALA A 5 24.26 7.37 -6.08
N PRO A 6 24.07 8.67 -6.40
CA PRO A 6 23.98 9.71 -5.38
C PRO A 6 22.88 9.37 -4.38
N ARG A 7 23.13 9.57 -3.07
CA ARG A 7 22.16 9.25 -1.99
C ARG A 7 20.77 9.89 -2.21
N ALA A 8 20.73 11.04 -2.89
CA ALA A 8 19.49 11.72 -3.27
C ALA A 8 18.63 10.88 -4.26
N THR A 9 19.28 10.22 -5.22
CA THR A 9 18.62 9.38 -6.23
C THR A 9 18.01 8.13 -5.59
N LEU A 10 18.72 7.52 -4.63
CA LEU A 10 18.22 6.35 -3.89
C LEU A 10 16.96 6.68 -3.07
N ARG A 11 16.97 7.81 -2.35
CA ARG A 11 15.80 8.25 -1.56
C ARG A 11 14.59 8.52 -2.46
N ALA A 12 14.79 9.23 -3.57
CA ALA A 12 13.73 9.50 -4.53
C ALA A 12 13.15 8.21 -5.13
N GLN A 13 14.00 7.23 -5.42
CA GLN A 13 13.60 5.94 -5.97
C GLN A 13 12.84 5.08 -4.94
N LEU A 14 13.26 5.08 -3.68
CA LEU A 14 12.55 4.42 -2.58
C LEU A 14 11.17 5.04 -2.36
N GLY A 15 11.09 6.38 -2.31
CA GLY A 15 9.81 7.10 -2.18
C GLY A 15 8.86 6.80 -3.34
N ARG A 16 9.36 6.82 -4.58
CA ARG A 16 8.57 6.47 -5.77
C ARG A 16 8.06 5.03 -5.72
N THR A 17 8.89 4.10 -5.28
CA THR A 17 8.51 2.68 -5.16
C THR A 17 7.44 2.50 -4.10
N LEU A 18 7.60 3.13 -2.93
CA LEU A 18 6.64 3.09 -1.84
C LEU A 18 5.28 3.65 -2.26
N TRP A 19 5.30 4.79 -2.94
CA TRP A 19 4.11 5.44 -3.49
C TRP A 19 3.37 4.53 -4.48
N ARG A 20 4.07 3.98 -5.48
CA ARG A 20 3.47 3.10 -6.48
C ARG A 20 2.83 1.86 -5.86
N ARG A 21 3.51 1.23 -4.90
CA ARG A 21 2.97 0.07 -4.19
C ARG A 21 1.73 0.43 -3.38
N SER A 22 1.74 1.55 -2.67
CA SER A 22 0.58 2.03 -1.91
C SER A 22 -0.61 2.32 -2.81
N ALA A 23 -0.38 3.06 -3.90
CA ALA A 23 -1.40 3.38 -4.89
C ALA A 23 -2.02 2.10 -5.50
N TYR A 24 -1.18 1.13 -5.86
CA TYR A 24 -1.67 -0.16 -6.35
C TYR A 24 -2.53 -0.87 -5.30
N THR A 25 -2.04 -1.06 -4.06
CA THR A 25 -2.77 -1.84 -3.05
C THR A 25 -4.10 -1.21 -2.64
N LEU A 26 -4.18 0.13 -2.64
CA LEU A 26 -5.43 0.84 -2.35
C LEU A 26 -6.42 0.76 -3.53
N ALA A 27 -5.92 0.76 -4.77
CA ALA A 27 -6.76 0.70 -5.97
C ALA A 27 -7.06 -0.73 -6.46
N ALA A 28 -6.40 -1.76 -5.91
CA ALA A 28 -6.49 -3.13 -6.41
C ALA A 28 -7.91 -3.71 -6.27
N LEU A 29 -8.62 -3.41 -5.18
CA LEU A 29 -10.00 -3.86 -4.97
C LEU A 29 -10.97 -3.28 -6.00
N PRO A 30 -11.13 -1.95 -6.16
CA PRO A 30 -12.03 -1.40 -7.18
C PRO A 30 -11.64 -1.82 -8.60
N ALA A 31 -10.34 -1.96 -8.88
CA ALA A 31 -9.87 -2.44 -10.18
C ALA A 31 -10.22 -3.91 -10.45
N ALA A 32 -10.19 -4.77 -9.44
CA ALA A 32 -10.62 -6.15 -9.56
C ALA A 32 -12.12 -6.23 -9.84
N LEU A 33 -12.93 -5.45 -9.11
CA LEU A 33 -14.38 -5.37 -9.35
C LEU A 33 -14.69 -4.91 -10.78
N ALA A 34 -14.01 -3.88 -11.27
CA ALA A 34 -14.11 -3.46 -12.67
C ALA A 34 -13.66 -4.55 -13.66
N SER A 35 -12.68 -5.37 -13.26
CA SER A 35 -12.15 -6.44 -14.11
C SER A 35 -13.09 -7.65 -14.24
N LEU A 36 -14.11 -7.77 -13.38
CA LEU A 36 -15.18 -8.78 -13.51
C LEU A 36 -16.02 -8.58 -14.78
N ALA A 37 -16.04 -7.37 -15.35
CA ALA A 37 -16.65 -7.12 -16.66
C ALA A 37 -15.84 -7.73 -17.83
N GLY A 38 -14.63 -8.25 -17.58
CA GLY A 38 -13.76 -8.84 -18.59
C GLY A 38 -12.66 -7.90 -19.11
N ALA A 39 -12.65 -6.64 -18.69
CA ALA A 39 -11.58 -5.69 -18.99
C ALA A 39 -10.39 -5.91 -18.03
N PRO A 40 -9.13 -5.90 -18.48
CA PRO A 40 -7.97 -6.25 -17.64
C PRO A 40 -7.50 -5.09 -16.72
N VAL A 41 -8.42 -4.36 -16.09
CA VAL A 41 -8.13 -3.11 -15.34
C VAL A 41 -7.08 -3.33 -14.24
N GLN A 42 -7.25 -4.36 -13.40
CA GLN A 42 -6.29 -4.66 -12.33
C GLN A 42 -4.93 -5.10 -12.88
N ALA A 43 -4.91 -5.87 -13.96
CA ALA A 43 -3.66 -6.29 -14.60
C ALA A 43 -2.91 -5.10 -15.21
N SER A 44 -3.62 -4.14 -15.83
CA SER A 44 -3.03 -2.89 -16.31
C SER A 44 -2.48 -2.02 -15.18
N LEU A 45 -3.13 -1.98 -14.02
CA LEU A 45 -2.57 -1.32 -12.83
C LEU A 45 -1.31 -2.02 -12.33
N ALA A 46 -1.30 -3.35 -12.29
CA ALA A 46 -0.11 -4.12 -11.89
C ALA A 46 1.07 -3.84 -12.84
N GLN A 47 0.81 -3.80 -14.15
CA GLN A 47 1.83 -3.44 -15.14
C GLN A 47 2.40 -2.04 -14.91
N ARG A 48 1.54 -1.04 -14.70
CA ARG A 48 1.98 0.37 -14.53
C ARG A 48 2.68 0.65 -13.20
N LEU A 49 2.22 0.02 -12.12
CA LEU A 49 2.62 0.39 -10.75
C LEU A 49 3.58 -0.62 -10.13
N LEU A 50 3.47 -1.90 -10.49
CA LEU A 50 4.31 -2.97 -9.95
C LEU A 50 5.34 -3.50 -10.95
N ASP A 51 5.29 -3.01 -12.21
CA ASP A 51 6.19 -3.43 -13.27
C ASP A 51 6.10 -4.94 -13.52
N VAL A 52 4.89 -5.41 -13.83
CA VAL A 52 4.62 -6.83 -14.14
C VAL A 52 4.04 -6.93 -15.54
N GLU A 53 4.59 -7.80 -16.38
CA GLU A 53 4.18 -7.95 -17.78
C GLU A 53 3.38 -9.25 -17.99
N PRO A 54 2.03 -9.20 -17.95
CA PRO A 54 1.19 -10.38 -18.14
C PRO A 54 1.19 -10.88 -19.59
N LYS A 55 1.29 -12.21 -19.78
CA LYS A 55 1.37 -12.82 -21.13
C LYS A 55 0.00 -13.08 -21.77
N ARG A 56 -0.95 -13.62 -21.01
CA ARG A 56 -2.27 -14.01 -21.52
C ARG A 56 -3.24 -12.82 -21.48
N ARG A 57 -3.92 -12.59 -22.60
CA ARG A 57 -5.01 -11.61 -22.73
C ARG A 57 -6.28 -12.35 -23.14
N GLY A 58 -7.37 -12.18 -22.40
CA GLY A 58 -8.66 -12.82 -22.69
C GLY A 58 -9.65 -12.66 -21.55
N ARG A 59 -10.95 -12.64 -21.88
CA ARG A 59 -12.03 -12.36 -20.91
C ARG A 59 -12.05 -13.34 -19.73
N PHE A 60 -11.99 -14.64 -20.00
CA PHE A 60 -12.02 -15.68 -18.96
C PHE A 60 -10.84 -15.60 -17.97
N PRO A 61 -9.57 -15.62 -18.42
CA PRO A 61 -8.45 -15.53 -17.48
C PRO A 61 -8.41 -14.19 -16.72
N THR A 62 -8.90 -13.09 -17.31
CA THR A 62 -9.09 -11.81 -16.62
C THR A 62 -10.11 -11.90 -15.48
N ILE A 63 -11.29 -12.47 -15.74
CA ILE A 63 -12.34 -12.65 -14.72
C ILE A 63 -11.85 -13.59 -13.62
N LEU A 64 -11.19 -14.69 -13.98
CA LEU A 64 -10.63 -15.65 -13.03
C LEU A 64 -9.60 -14.97 -12.10
N HIS A 65 -8.67 -14.20 -12.67
CA HIS A 65 -7.71 -13.43 -11.87
C HIS A 65 -8.40 -12.44 -10.93
N ALA A 66 -9.40 -11.70 -11.43
CA ALA A 66 -10.14 -10.73 -10.65
C ALA A 66 -10.85 -11.39 -9.46
N LEU A 67 -11.57 -12.49 -9.68
CA LEU A 67 -12.26 -13.25 -8.64
C LEU A 67 -11.29 -13.78 -7.57
N LEU A 68 -10.20 -14.43 -7.99
CA LEU A 68 -9.19 -14.98 -7.08
C LEU A 68 -8.44 -13.89 -6.31
N SER A 69 -8.39 -12.65 -6.84
CA SER A 69 -7.73 -11.53 -6.19
C SER A 69 -8.57 -10.87 -5.10
N ILE A 70 -9.90 -11.06 -5.05
CA ILE A 70 -10.78 -10.36 -4.10
C ILE A 70 -10.31 -10.50 -2.65
N PRO A 71 -10.02 -11.71 -2.10
CA PRO A 71 -9.59 -11.85 -0.72
C PRO A 71 -8.28 -11.09 -0.43
N LEU A 72 -7.31 -11.18 -1.35
CA LEU A 72 -6.03 -10.48 -1.21
C LEU A 72 -6.20 -8.96 -1.35
N ASN A 73 -7.11 -8.50 -2.20
CA ASN A 73 -7.44 -7.09 -2.37
C ASN A 73 -8.09 -6.49 -1.12
N VAL A 74 -9.04 -7.21 -0.51
CA VAL A 74 -9.67 -6.81 0.76
C VAL A 74 -8.62 -6.74 1.87
N LEU A 75 -7.81 -7.79 2.02
CA LEU A 75 -6.71 -7.80 2.99
C LEU A 75 -5.73 -6.64 2.77
N SER A 76 -5.38 -6.37 1.51
CA SER A 76 -4.47 -5.28 1.16
C SER A 76 -5.06 -3.92 1.49
N LEU A 77 -6.33 -3.70 1.17
CA LEU A 77 -7.02 -2.44 1.46
C LEU A 77 -7.10 -2.21 2.98
N LEU A 78 -7.46 -3.25 3.75
CA LEU A 78 -7.52 -3.16 5.21
C LEU A 78 -6.15 -2.87 5.81
N LEU A 79 -5.13 -3.68 5.49
CA LEU A 79 -3.79 -3.51 6.07
C LEU A 79 -3.13 -2.19 5.66
N VAL A 80 -3.22 -1.81 4.39
CA VAL A 80 -2.56 -0.60 3.89
C VAL A 80 -3.34 0.65 4.26
N GLY A 81 -4.67 0.61 4.17
CA GLY A 81 -5.54 1.71 4.59
C GLY A 81 -5.40 1.97 6.09
N TYR A 82 -5.46 0.92 6.91
CA TYR A 82 -5.28 1.03 8.36
C TYR A 82 -3.84 1.38 8.75
N GLY A 83 -2.84 0.82 8.07
CA GLY A 83 -1.43 1.17 8.31
C GLY A 83 -1.13 2.64 8.04
N TRP A 84 -1.59 3.17 6.91
CA TRP A 84 -1.42 4.59 6.60
C TRP A 84 -2.27 5.50 7.49
N SER A 85 -3.47 5.07 7.89
CA SER A 85 -4.27 5.85 8.86
C SER A 85 -3.57 5.91 10.21
N ILE A 86 -2.98 4.82 10.70
CA ILE A 86 -2.14 4.83 11.91
C ILE A 86 -1.02 5.86 11.78
N VAL A 87 -0.27 5.84 10.67
CA VAL A 87 0.84 6.79 10.46
C VAL A 87 0.33 8.24 10.53
N VAL A 88 -0.67 8.58 9.71
CA VAL A 88 -1.19 9.94 9.60
C VAL A 88 -1.80 10.40 10.93
N LEU A 89 -2.70 9.61 11.49
CA LEU A 89 -3.40 9.97 12.71
C LEU A 89 -2.45 10.08 13.90
N ASN A 90 -1.45 9.21 14.04
CA ASN A 90 -0.52 9.27 15.16
C ASN A 90 0.46 10.45 15.07
N LEU A 91 0.98 10.75 13.88
CA LEU A 91 1.87 11.90 13.71
C LEU A 91 1.11 13.23 13.89
N LEU A 92 -0.15 13.26 13.47
CA LEU A 92 -1.05 14.41 13.59
C LEU A 92 -1.95 14.33 14.83
N TYR A 93 -1.53 13.65 15.89
CA TYR A 93 -2.37 13.41 17.08
C TYR A 93 -3.06 14.68 17.63
N PRO A 94 -2.36 15.82 17.84
CA PRO A 94 -2.99 17.06 18.30
C PRO A 94 -4.00 17.68 17.33
N GLY A 95 -4.04 17.24 16.06
CA GLY A 95 -4.92 17.74 15.02
C GLY A 95 -6.11 16.83 14.73
N ARG A 96 -6.24 15.66 15.39
CA ARG A 96 -7.33 14.71 15.09
C ARG A 96 -8.73 15.27 15.39
N TRP A 97 -8.84 16.21 16.32
CA TRP A 97 -10.09 16.90 16.61
C TRP A 97 -10.67 17.61 15.37
N LEU A 98 -9.83 18.04 14.42
CA LEU A 98 -10.25 18.69 13.17
C LEU A 98 -11.10 17.76 12.28
N ILE A 99 -10.99 16.45 12.47
CA ILE A 99 -11.73 15.43 11.74
C ILE A 99 -12.68 14.64 12.67
N GLY A 100 -13.01 15.23 13.83
CA GLY A 100 -14.03 14.72 14.74
C GLY A 100 -13.64 13.47 15.52
N ILE A 101 -12.34 13.18 15.67
CA ILE A 101 -11.86 12.02 16.43
C ILE A 101 -10.86 12.43 17.50
N GLY A 102 -11.26 12.42 18.77
CA GLY A 102 -10.38 12.56 19.95
C GLY A 102 -9.28 13.62 19.82
N GLY A 103 -8.13 13.36 20.44
CA GLY A 103 -6.97 14.26 20.40
C GLY A 103 -6.91 15.27 21.55
N THR A 104 -7.73 15.08 22.58
CA THR A 104 -7.64 15.75 23.88
C THR A 104 -6.82 14.92 24.86
N LEU A 105 -6.37 15.55 25.94
CA LEU A 105 -5.64 14.89 27.03
C LEU A 105 -6.47 13.83 27.76
N ASP A 106 -7.80 13.97 27.73
CA ASP A 106 -8.73 13.13 28.49
C ASP A 106 -8.69 11.66 28.04
N ASP A 107 -8.37 11.42 26.77
CA ASP A 107 -8.29 10.08 26.15
C ASP A 107 -6.83 9.67 25.82
N ALA A 108 -5.85 10.40 26.35
CA ALA A 108 -4.46 10.28 25.93
C ALA A 108 -3.64 9.34 26.82
N TRP A 109 -2.78 8.53 26.19
CA TRP A 109 -1.69 7.85 26.88
C TRP A 109 -0.39 8.62 26.65
N GLY A 110 0.48 8.71 27.66
CA GLY A 110 1.76 9.44 27.52
C GLY A 110 1.99 10.57 28.53
N GLY A 111 1.18 10.64 29.59
CA GLY A 111 1.39 11.54 30.73
C GLY A 111 0.47 12.77 30.72
N PRO A 112 0.62 13.68 31.70
CA PRO A 112 -0.35 14.76 31.97
C PRO A 112 -0.24 15.94 31.01
N THR A 113 0.54 15.83 29.93
CA THR A 113 0.75 16.92 28.96
C THR A 113 0.47 16.47 27.54
N LEU A 114 0.00 17.40 26.71
CA LEU A 114 -0.23 17.16 25.28
C LEU A 114 1.06 16.73 24.56
N ALA A 115 2.20 17.25 25.00
CA ALA A 115 3.51 16.89 24.45
C ALA A 115 3.86 15.42 24.74
N GLY A 116 3.63 14.96 25.97
CA GLY A 116 3.85 13.57 26.35
C GLY A 116 2.91 12.60 25.61
N ALA A 117 1.63 12.96 25.53
CA ALA A 117 0.64 12.25 24.73
C ALA A 117 1.07 12.12 23.26
N TRP A 118 1.41 13.26 22.65
CA TRP A 118 1.88 13.28 21.26
C TRP A 118 3.12 12.42 21.07
N ALA A 119 4.10 12.45 21.98
CA ALA A 119 5.33 11.68 21.84
C ALA A 119 5.07 10.16 21.74
N VAL A 120 4.17 9.62 22.56
CA VAL A 120 3.78 8.21 22.51
C VAL A 120 3.11 7.87 21.19
N HIS A 121 2.14 8.67 20.77
CA HIS A 121 1.46 8.46 19.49
C HIS A 121 2.42 8.58 18.32
N ALA A 122 3.20 9.67 18.25
CA ALA A 122 4.19 9.91 17.22
C ALA A 122 5.17 8.73 17.10
N LEU A 123 5.66 8.17 18.22
CA LEU A 123 6.50 6.97 18.21
C LEU A 123 5.79 5.78 17.54
N GLY A 124 4.53 5.52 17.91
CA GLY A 124 3.71 4.48 17.26
C GLY A 124 3.52 4.72 15.75
N GLY A 125 3.31 5.97 15.35
CA GLY A 125 3.24 6.39 13.94
C GLY A 125 4.55 6.15 13.19
N LEU A 126 5.69 6.47 13.81
CA LEU A 126 7.02 6.26 13.23
C LEU A 126 7.36 4.78 13.08
N VAL A 127 7.00 3.94 14.07
CA VAL A 127 7.16 2.49 13.98
C VAL A 127 6.35 1.94 12.81
N MET A 128 5.07 2.33 12.69
CA MET A 128 4.25 1.89 11.55
C MET A 128 4.81 2.39 10.22
N LEU A 129 5.26 3.66 10.15
CA LEU A 129 5.88 4.22 8.95
C LEU A 129 7.09 3.40 8.50
N ALA A 130 7.92 2.94 9.44
CA ALA A 130 9.05 2.07 9.16
C ALA A 130 8.63 0.66 8.70
N LEU A 131 7.48 0.14 9.16
CA LEU A 131 6.93 -1.16 8.77
C LEU A 131 6.26 -1.14 7.39
N MET A 132 5.66 -0.02 6.98
CA MET A 132 4.90 0.09 5.73
C MET A 132 5.66 -0.40 4.47
N PRO A 133 6.95 -0.07 4.25
CA PRO A 133 7.72 -0.60 3.13
C PRO A 133 7.77 -2.14 3.08
N VAL A 134 7.85 -2.81 4.24
CA VAL A 134 7.89 -4.27 4.35
C VAL A 134 6.53 -4.87 4.03
N ILE A 135 5.47 -4.33 4.64
CA ILE A 135 4.07 -4.75 4.40
C ILE A 135 3.74 -4.63 2.91
N LEU A 136 4.02 -3.45 2.32
CA LEU A 136 3.76 -3.19 0.91
C LEU A 136 4.57 -4.09 -0.01
N LYS A 137 5.85 -4.36 0.31
CA LYS A 137 6.68 -5.31 -0.45
C LYS A 137 6.07 -6.71 -0.43
N ALA A 138 5.65 -7.20 0.75
CA ALA A 138 5.06 -8.52 0.90
C ALA A 138 3.75 -8.64 0.10
N LEU A 139 2.81 -7.70 0.31
CA LEU A 139 1.53 -7.70 -0.38
C LEU A 139 1.68 -7.61 -1.90
N THR A 140 2.47 -6.65 -2.40
CA THR A 140 2.65 -6.49 -3.85
C THR A 140 3.37 -7.67 -4.49
N ALA A 141 4.26 -8.37 -3.77
CA ALA A 141 4.83 -9.63 -4.23
C ALA A 141 3.77 -10.75 -4.34
N LEU A 142 2.83 -10.84 -3.39
CA LEU A 142 1.72 -11.79 -3.48
C LEU A 142 0.80 -11.48 -4.67
N HIS A 143 0.48 -10.20 -4.89
CA HIS A 143 -0.28 -9.74 -6.05
C HIS A 143 0.39 -10.12 -7.37
N ALA A 144 1.68 -9.82 -7.51
CA ALA A 144 2.43 -10.17 -8.70
C ALA A 144 2.46 -11.69 -8.93
N ARG A 145 2.68 -12.50 -7.88
CA ARG A 145 2.66 -13.96 -7.97
C ARG A 145 1.30 -14.50 -8.40
N LEU A 146 0.21 -13.97 -7.84
CA LEU A 146 -1.14 -14.37 -8.21
C LEU A 146 -1.43 -14.04 -9.68
N LEU A 147 -1.12 -12.81 -10.09
CA LEU A 147 -1.26 -12.37 -11.48
C LEU A 147 -0.48 -13.27 -12.44
N LEU A 148 0.79 -13.51 -12.16
CA LEU A 148 1.66 -14.33 -13.01
C LEU A 148 1.24 -15.81 -13.02
N ARG A 149 0.66 -16.34 -11.94
CA ARG A 149 0.12 -17.71 -11.91
C ARG A 149 -1.10 -17.87 -12.81
N VAL A 150 -1.99 -16.88 -12.85
CA VAL A 150 -3.24 -16.96 -13.62
C VAL A 150 -3.04 -16.52 -15.08
N LEU A 151 -2.35 -15.39 -15.30
CA LEU A 151 -2.17 -14.76 -16.60
C LEU A 151 -0.84 -15.12 -17.27
N GLY A 152 0.10 -15.77 -16.57
CA GLY A 152 1.47 -15.95 -17.05
C GLY A 152 2.23 -14.63 -17.16
N GLY A 153 3.48 -14.68 -17.65
CA GLY A 153 4.30 -13.49 -17.88
C GLY A 153 5.56 -13.45 -17.02
N THR A 154 6.12 -12.26 -16.85
CA THR A 154 7.34 -12.03 -16.07
C THR A 154 7.25 -10.74 -15.25
N MET A 155 8.10 -10.62 -14.23
CA MET A 155 8.39 -9.30 -13.66
C MET A 155 9.13 -8.45 -14.71
N GLY A 156 8.84 -7.15 -14.75
CA GLY A 156 9.59 -6.15 -15.51
C GLY A 156 11.03 -6.09 -15.01
N ARG A 157 11.95 -5.76 -15.94
CA ARG A 157 13.40 -5.71 -15.69
C ARG A 157 13.83 -4.30 -15.33
#